data_AF-A0A9E6DLJ6-F1
#
_entry.id   AF-A0A9E6DLJ6-F1
#
_cell.length_a   1.000
_cell.length_b   1.000
_cell.length_c   1.000
_cell.angle_alpha   90.00
_cell.angle_beta   90.00
_cell.angle_gamma   90.00
#
_symmetry.space_group_name_H-M   'P 1'
#
loop_
_entity.id
_entity.type
_entity.pdbx_description
1 polymer ?
#
loop_
_entity_poly.entity_id
_entity_poly.type
_entity_poly.pdbx_seq_one_letter_code
_entity_poly.pdbx_strand_id
1 'polypeptide(L)'
;MTETNVWRRCSTCRKDLAYKSGYYRCSVSTCNKKRTALYFCSVPCWDAHRAEANHRDAWAEEETAPTEEEWAEQRNATTRKASPKAKSGPAAKPPMVPPTPQGKVKTEVLVVASRFNAYVSQRSRYKTTESVLYPLSDHLREVCDEGVAAALRSERRTLMDRDLAPLFEGQDTGGEPESEKQVLVVVTRLKAYVKASSGMNTAESAVVVLSEHLRYLARRAIQEAGRANRTILLDRDVTAVLTGGRGEG
;
A
#
# COMPACT_ATOMS: atom_id res chain seq x y z
N MET A 1 -15.27 13.96 -43.57
CA MET A 1 -14.42 13.25 -42.59
C MET A 1 -14.52 14.02 -41.28
N THR A 2 -15.32 13.56 -40.32
CA THR A 2 -15.54 14.29 -39.04
C THR A 2 -14.41 13.99 -38.08
N GLU A 3 -13.49 14.94 -37.88
CA GLU A 3 -12.49 14.92 -36.81
C GLU A 3 -13.19 14.71 -35.47
N THR A 4 -13.01 13.52 -34.89
CA THR A 4 -13.66 13.16 -33.64
C THR A 4 -12.83 13.74 -32.50
N ASN A 5 -13.14 14.98 -32.13
CA ASN A 5 -12.52 15.76 -31.05
C ASN A 5 -12.91 15.18 -29.67
N VAL A 6 -12.58 13.92 -29.42
CA VAL A 6 -13.01 13.14 -28.24
C VAL A 6 -11.88 13.07 -27.22
N TRP A 7 -12.12 13.61 -26.03
CA TRP A 7 -11.21 13.54 -24.90
C TRP A 7 -11.42 12.25 -24.09
N ARG A 8 -12.66 11.96 -23.70
CA ARG A 8 -13.06 10.84 -22.83
C ARG A 8 -14.44 10.32 -23.21
N ARG A 9 -14.88 9.24 -22.54
CA ARG A 9 -16.25 8.73 -22.61
C ARG A 9 -16.91 8.81 -21.25
N CYS A 10 -18.20 9.11 -21.25
CA CYS A 10 -19.03 9.03 -20.06
C CYS A 10 -18.98 7.59 -19.51
N SER A 11 -18.73 7.45 -18.21
CA SER A 11 -18.61 6.14 -17.57
C SER A 11 -19.95 5.39 -17.49
N THR A 12 -21.07 6.11 -17.54
CA THR A 12 -22.43 5.55 -17.45
C THR A 12 -23.01 5.24 -18.84
N CYS A 13 -23.13 6.26 -19.71
CA CYS A 13 -23.81 6.12 -21.00
C CYS A 13 -22.85 5.89 -22.19
N ARG A 14 -21.53 5.88 -21.95
CA ARG A 14 -20.46 5.76 -22.98
C ARG A 14 -20.46 6.83 -24.07
N LYS A 15 -21.24 7.90 -23.92
CA LYS A 15 -21.21 9.07 -24.82
C LYS A 15 -19.84 9.72 -24.82
N ASP A 16 -19.36 10.12 -25.99
CA ASP A 16 -18.10 10.82 -26.14
C ASP A 16 -18.18 12.24 -25.52
N LEU A 17 -17.13 12.59 -24.78
CA LEU A 17 -16.91 13.89 -24.15
C LEU A 17 -15.85 14.62 -24.98
N ALA A 18 -16.18 15.82 -25.46
CA ALA A 18 -15.27 16.61 -26.27
C ALA A 18 -14.28 17.40 -25.42
N TYR A 19 -13.14 17.80 -25.98
CA TYR A 19 -12.26 18.76 -25.34
C TYR A 19 -13.00 20.10 -25.13
N LYS A 20 -12.65 20.85 -24.07
CA LYS A 20 -13.36 22.08 -23.64
C LYS A 20 -14.85 21.92 -23.28
N SER A 21 -15.40 20.71 -23.29
CA SER A 21 -16.79 20.49 -22.86
C SER A 21 -16.92 20.34 -21.35
N GLY A 22 -18.04 20.79 -20.79
CA GLY A 22 -18.38 20.56 -19.40
C GLY A 22 -18.61 19.07 -19.14
N TYR A 23 -18.05 18.56 -18.05
CA TYR A 23 -18.28 17.21 -17.53
C TYR A 23 -18.46 17.27 -16.02
N TYR A 24 -18.99 16.20 -15.46
CA TYR A 24 -19.14 16.07 -14.01
C TYR A 24 -18.19 15.03 -13.47
N ARG A 25 -17.55 15.33 -12.34
CA ARG A 25 -16.80 14.39 -11.51
C ARG A 25 -17.54 14.14 -10.20
N CYS A 26 -17.28 12.99 -9.60
CA CYS A 26 -17.78 12.71 -8.25
C CYS A 26 -16.87 13.40 -7.23
N SER A 27 -17.41 14.00 -6.17
CA SER A 27 -16.60 14.60 -5.10
C SER A 27 -15.76 13.58 -4.30
N VAL A 28 -16.09 12.28 -4.41
CA VAL A 28 -15.36 11.20 -3.73
C VAL A 28 -14.03 10.92 -4.44
N SER A 29 -12.93 11.20 -3.74
CA SER A 29 -11.55 11.07 -4.28
C SER A 29 -11.19 9.67 -4.79
N THR A 30 -11.85 8.61 -4.31
CA THR A 30 -11.63 7.23 -4.80
C THR A 30 -12.12 7.05 -6.23
N CYS A 31 -13.19 7.74 -6.62
CA CYS A 31 -13.74 7.72 -7.98
C CYS A 31 -12.90 8.54 -8.97
N ASN A 32 -12.01 9.40 -8.47
CA ASN A 32 -11.18 10.31 -9.28
C ASN A 32 -9.71 9.83 -9.41
N LYS A 33 -9.38 8.62 -8.93
CA LYS A 33 -8.02 8.07 -9.03
C LYS A 33 -7.62 7.83 -10.48
N LYS A 34 -6.35 8.02 -10.84
CA LYS A 34 -5.82 7.91 -12.22
C LYS A 34 -6.22 6.65 -13.01
N ARG A 35 -6.48 5.53 -12.34
CA ARG A 35 -6.90 4.25 -12.97
C ARG A 35 -8.42 4.05 -13.03
N THR A 36 -9.17 4.80 -12.23
CA THR A 36 -10.63 4.63 -12.03
C THR A 36 -11.38 5.92 -12.33
N ALA A 37 -10.71 6.99 -12.76
CA ALA A 37 -11.26 8.32 -12.96
C ALA A 37 -12.54 8.23 -13.80
N LEU A 38 -13.68 8.42 -13.12
CA LEU A 38 -15.00 8.39 -13.74
C LEU A 38 -15.35 9.80 -14.20
N TYR A 39 -15.90 9.88 -15.41
CA TYR A 39 -16.33 11.12 -16.04
C TYR A 39 -17.78 10.96 -16.44
N PHE A 40 -18.63 11.95 -16.14
CA PHE A 40 -20.05 11.91 -16.45
C PHE A 40 -20.44 13.07 -17.35
N CYS A 41 -21.25 12.81 -18.37
CA CYS A 41 -21.72 13.87 -19.27
C CYS A 41 -22.84 14.73 -18.68
N SER A 42 -23.48 14.29 -17.60
CA SER A 42 -24.62 14.96 -16.98
C SER A 42 -24.84 14.49 -15.54
N VAL A 43 -25.54 15.30 -14.74
CA VAL A 43 -25.93 14.95 -13.36
C VAL A 43 -26.70 13.62 -13.28
N PRO A 44 -27.66 13.29 -14.19
CA PRO A 44 -28.29 11.97 -14.20
C PRO A 44 -27.34 10.79 -14.42
N CYS A 45 -26.28 10.97 -15.23
CA CYS A 45 -25.26 9.94 -15.40
C CYS A 45 -24.43 9.75 -14.14
N TRP A 46 -24.21 10.83 -13.38
CA TRP A 46 -23.56 10.78 -12.08
C TRP A 46 -24.47 10.16 -11.00
N ASP A 47 -25.77 10.48 -10.98
CA ASP A 47 -26.74 9.89 -10.03
C ASP A 47 -26.87 8.37 -10.22
N ALA A 48 -26.87 7.89 -11.47
CA ALA A 48 -26.83 6.47 -11.77
C ALA A 48 -25.59 5.78 -11.16
N HIS A 49 -24.43 6.44 -11.22
CA HIS A 49 -23.22 5.97 -10.54
C HIS A 49 -23.38 6.01 -9.01
N ARG A 50 -24.00 7.05 -8.45
CA ARG A 50 -24.20 7.19 -7.00
C ARG A 50 -25.08 6.07 -6.44
N ALA A 51 -26.10 5.63 -7.18
CA ALA A 51 -26.94 4.49 -6.83
C ALA A 51 -26.14 3.17 -6.79
N GLU A 52 -25.21 2.96 -7.73
CA GLU A 52 -24.38 1.76 -7.80
C GLU A 52 -23.24 1.75 -6.76
N ALA A 53 -22.63 2.91 -6.51
CA ALA A 53 -21.49 3.06 -5.60
C ALA A 53 -21.88 3.32 -4.13
N ASN A 54 -23.18 3.48 -3.85
CA ASN A 54 -23.79 3.68 -2.52
C ASN A 54 -23.11 4.80 -1.69
N HIS A 55 -22.77 5.91 -2.35
CA HIS A 55 -22.16 7.07 -1.68
C HIS A 55 -23.23 8.00 -1.10
N ARG A 56 -23.28 8.08 0.24
CA ARG A 56 -24.29 8.85 0.98
C ARG A 56 -24.13 10.37 0.84
N ASP A 57 -22.89 10.86 0.86
CA ASP A 57 -22.57 12.30 0.88
C ASP A 57 -21.82 12.78 -0.39
N ALA A 58 -21.92 12.04 -1.50
CA ALA A 58 -21.31 12.48 -2.76
C ALA A 58 -22.16 13.56 -3.45
N TRP A 59 -21.49 14.50 -4.13
CA TRP A 59 -22.12 15.45 -5.06
C TRP A 59 -21.38 15.47 -6.41
N ALA A 60 -22.05 15.97 -7.44
CA ALA A 60 -21.48 16.21 -8.76
C ALA A 60 -20.73 17.55 -8.77
N GLU A 61 -19.44 17.52 -9.09
CA GLU A 61 -18.67 18.74 -9.34
C GLU A 61 -18.52 18.92 -10.85
N GLU A 62 -18.92 20.10 -11.32
CA GLU A 62 -18.79 20.48 -12.73
C GLU A 62 -17.35 20.93 -13.00
N GLU A 63 -16.75 20.36 -14.04
CA GLU A 63 -15.43 20.72 -14.52
C GLU A 63 -15.42 20.84 -16.04
N THR A 64 -14.48 21.62 -16.57
CA THR A 64 -14.30 21.78 -18.00
C THR A 64 -13.18 20.86 -18.47
N ALA A 65 -13.44 20.06 -19.50
CA ALA A 65 -12.44 19.23 -20.13
C ALA A 65 -11.26 20.10 -20.61
N PRO A 66 -10.00 19.68 -20.39
CA PRO A 66 -8.84 20.44 -20.85
C PRO A 66 -8.87 20.63 -22.36
N THR A 67 -8.08 21.58 -22.86
CA THR A 67 -7.80 21.66 -24.30
C THR A 67 -6.94 20.48 -24.76
N GLU A 68 -6.94 20.22 -26.06
CA GLU A 68 -6.12 19.13 -26.63
C GLU A 68 -4.62 19.33 -26.36
N GLU A 69 -4.15 20.59 -26.44
CA GLU A 69 -2.78 20.99 -26.15
C GLU A 69 -2.41 20.78 -24.68
N GLU A 70 -3.24 21.28 -23.74
CA GLU A 70 -3.02 21.08 -22.29
C GLU A 70 -3.07 19.60 -21.91
N TRP A 71 -3.94 18.82 -22.54
CA TRP A 71 -4.00 17.37 -22.33
C TRP A 71 -2.77 16.65 -22.87
N ALA A 72 -2.25 17.07 -24.03
CA ALA A 72 -1.00 16.56 -24.57
C ALA A 72 0.19 16.90 -23.66
N GLU A 73 0.23 18.10 -23.09
CA GLU A 73 1.25 18.50 -22.11
C GLU A 73 1.16 17.71 -20.80
N GLN A 74 -0.04 17.47 -20.26
CA GLN A 74 -0.22 16.63 -19.07
C GLN A 74 0.19 15.17 -19.31
N ARG A 75 -0.09 14.63 -20.51
CA ARG A 75 0.40 13.30 -20.94
C ARG A 75 1.92 13.29 -21.12
N ASN A 76 2.51 14.35 -21.67
CA ASN A 76 3.95 14.47 -21.87
C ASN A 76 4.71 14.70 -20.56
N ALA A 77 4.14 15.43 -19.60
CA ALA A 77 4.72 15.62 -18.27
C ALA A 77 4.69 14.32 -17.43
N THR A 78 3.65 13.51 -17.59
CA THR A 78 3.54 12.20 -16.93
C THR A 78 4.42 11.13 -17.59
N THR A 79 4.63 11.17 -18.90
CA THR A 79 5.58 10.29 -19.61
C THR A 79 7.04 10.73 -19.49
N ARG A 80 7.36 12.02 -19.35
CA ARG A 80 8.73 12.48 -19.05
C ARG A 80 9.21 12.05 -17.66
N LYS A 81 8.31 11.93 -16.68
CA LYS A 81 8.58 11.28 -15.38
C LYS A 81 8.62 9.74 -15.46
N ALA A 82 8.27 9.16 -16.61
CA ALA A 82 8.39 7.75 -16.94
C ALA A 82 9.25 7.58 -18.21
N SER A 83 10.48 8.14 -18.21
CA SER A 83 11.36 7.99 -19.37
C SER A 83 11.66 6.51 -19.68
N PRO A 84 11.70 6.14 -20.98
CA PRO A 84 11.91 4.78 -21.43
C PRO A 84 13.38 4.40 -21.26
N LYS A 85 13.64 3.28 -20.59
CA LYS A 85 14.97 2.67 -20.54
C LYS A 85 15.25 2.12 -21.94
N ALA A 86 15.97 2.89 -22.74
CA ALA A 86 16.45 2.49 -24.05
C ALA A 86 17.24 1.18 -23.94
N LYS A 87 16.95 0.26 -24.85
CA LYS A 87 17.67 -1.00 -25.02
C LYS A 87 19.07 -0.68 -25.56
N SER A 88 20.09 -0.81 -24.73
CA SER A 88 21.47 -1.00 -25.19
C SER A 88 21.91 -2.41 -24.79
N GLY A 89 22.52 -3.11 -25.76
CA GLY A 89 23.01 -4.49 -25.66
C GLY A 89 24.12 -4.70 -24.61
N PRO A 90 24.65 -5.93 -24.51
CA PRO A 90 25.27 -6.43 -23.29
C PRO A 90 26.71 -5.94 -23.16
N ALA A 91 26.89 -4.82 -22.47
CA ALA A 91 28.17 -4.48 -21.87
C ALA A 91 28.14 -4.97 -20.41
N ALA A 92 29.00 -5.95 -20.11
CA ALA A 92 29.20 -6.51 -18.79
C ALA A 92 29.34 -5.38 -17.75
N LYS A 93 28.46 -5.38 -16.75
CA LYS A 93 28.56 -4.45 -15.63
C LYS A 93 29.54 -5.02 -14.59
N PRO A 94 30.41 -4.19 -14.00
CA PRO A 94 31.33 -4.61 -12.94
C PRO A 94 30.56 -5.07 -11.69
N PRO A 95 31.19 -5.86 -10.80
CA PRO A 95 30.55 -6.40 -9.61
C PRO A 95 30.05 -5.25 -8.72
N MET A 96 28.74 -5.26 -8.47
CA MET A 96 28.08 -4.22 -7.70
C MET A 96 28.30 -4.52 -6.21
N VAL A 97 29.16 -3.73 -5.58
CA VAL A 97 29.22 -3.60 -4.12
C VAL A 97 27.82 -3.20 -3.63
N PRO A 98 27.27 -3.83 -2.57
CA PRO A 98 25.97 -3.46 -2.04
C PRO A 98 25.97 -1.98 -1.64
N PRO A 99 24.96 -1.19 -2.05
CA PRO A 99 24.87 0.20 -1.64
C PRO A 99 24.62 0.25 -0.13
N THR A 100 25.51 0.94 0.57
CA THR A 100 25.30 1.34 1.97
C THR A 100 24.03 2.20 2.05
N PRO A 101 23.14 1.97 3.03
CA PRO A 101 21.87 2.71 3.12
C PRO A 101 22.16 4.15 3.58
N GLN A 102 22.34 5.07 2.63
CA GLN A 102 22.48 6.50 2.90
C GLN A 102 21.27 7.27 2.40
N GLY A 103 20.33 7.46 3.31
CA GLY A 103 19.20 8.35 3.19
C GLY A 103 18.24 8.06 4.33
N LYS A 104 18.12 8.98 5.31
CA LYS A 104 17.10 8.92 6.36
C LYS A 104 15.72 8.83 5.69
N VAL A 105 15.22 7.63 5.45
CA VAL A 105 13.83 7.41 5.10
C VAL A 105 13.04 7.91 6.30
N LYS A 106 12.13 8.86 6.09
CA LYS A 106 11.26 9.36 7.16
C LYS A 106 10.72 8.16 7.95
N THR A 107 10.87 8.19 9.27
CA THR A 107 10.44 7.14 10.21
C THR A 107 8.90 7.10 10.31
N GLU A 108 8.24 6.88 9.17
CA GLU A 108 6.79 6.85 9.07
C GLU A 108 6.24 5.55 9.65
N VAL A 109 5.09 5.61 10.30
CA VAL A 109 4.40 4.40 10.77
C VAL A 109 3.97 3.56 9.56
N LEU A 110 4.41 2.30 9.53
CA LEU A 110 4.11 1.32 8.47
C LEU A 110 2.87 0.46 8.78
N VAL A 111 2.34 0.57 10.01
CA VAL A 111 1.16 -0.16 10.47
C VAL A 111 -0.09 0.71 10.38
N VAL A 112 -1.22 0.13 9.94
CA VAL A 112 -2.51 0.83 9.90
C VAL A 112 -3.11 0.85 11.32
N ALA A 113 -2.93 1.96 12.03
CA ALA A 113 -3.34 2.12 13.44
C ALA A 113 -4.78 1.64 13.71
N SER A 114 -5.75 2.11 12.91
CA SER A 114 -7.17 1.78 13.11
C SER A 114 -7.46 0.29 12.95
N ARG A 115 -6.84 -0.38 11.97
CA ARG A 115 -7.04 -1.81 11.72
C ARG A 115 -6.32 -2.66 12.75
N PHE A 116 -5.13 -2.24 13.18
CA PHE A 116 -4.41 -2.92 14.25
C PHE A 116 -5.19 -2.84 15.58
N ASN A 117 -5.70 -1.65 15.93
CA ASN A 117 -6.50 -1.47 17.13
C ASN A 117 -7.82 -2.25 17.08
N ALA A 118 -8.48 -2.28 15.92
CA ALA A 118 -9.67 -3.09 15.71
C ALA A 118 -9.37 -4.59 15.89
N TYR A 119 -8.26 -5.09 15.32
CA TYR A 119 -7.84 -6.48 15.48
C TYR A 119 -7.61 -6.84 16.95
N VAL A 120 -6.86 -6.03 17.69
CA VAL A 120 -6.58 -6.27 19.12
C VAL A 120 -7.87 -6.24 19.94
N SER A 121 -8.78 -5.30 19.66
CA SER A 121 -10.05 -5.14 20.38
C SER A 121 -11.06 -6.24 20.06
N GLN A 122 -11.03 -6.79 18.84
CA GLN A 122 -11.89 -7.92 18.46
C GLN A 122 -11.42 -9.22 19.14
N ARG A 123 -10.10 -9.40 19.25
CA ARG A 123 -9.53 -10.64 19.79
C ARG A 123 -9.44 -10.65 21.32
N SER A 124 -9.46 -9.48 21.94
CA SER A 124 -9.21 -9.34 23.37
C SER A 124 -9.95 -8.13 23.93
N ARG A 125 -10.09 -8.05 25.25
CA ARG A 125 -10.62 -6.87 25.93
C ARG A 125 -9.57 -5.75 26.11
N TYR A 126 -8.44 -5.85 25.42
CA TYR A 126 -7.29 -4.97 25.65
C TYR A 126 -7.39 -3.73 24.77
N LYS A 127 -6.95 -2.60 25.32
CA LYS A 127 -6.74 -1.36 24.58
C LYS A 127 -5.30 -1.29 24.10
N THR A 128 -5.07 -0.48 23.08
CA THR A 128 -3.75 -0.32 22.46
C THR A 128 -3.33 1.14 22.52
N THR A 129 -2.08 1.44 22.89
CA THR A 129 -1.53 2.80 22.77
C THR A 129 -0.92 3.02 21.39
N GLU A 130 -0.92 4.27 20.90
CA GLU A 130 -0.33 4.59 19.58
C GLU A 130 1.18 4.32 19.52
N SER A 131 1.84 4.40 20.67
CA SER A 131 3.28 4.20 20.83
C SER A 131 3.74 2.79 20.39
N VAL A 132 2.87 1.78 20.43
CA VAL A 132 3.22 0.40 20.01
C VAL A 132 3.47 0.28 18.52
N LEU A 133 2.98 1.24 17.72
CA LEU A 133 3.09 1.20 16.26
C LEU A 133 4.52 1.49 15.79
N TYR A 134 5.32 2.20 16.58
CA TYR A 134 6.72 2.50 16.25
C TYR A 134 7.62 1.26 16.27
N PRO A 135 7.73 0.48 17.38
CA PRO A 135 8.55 -0.73 17.38
C PRO A 135 8.07 -1.78 16.38
N LEU A 136 6.76 -1.88 16.12
CA LEU A 136 6.23 -2.72 15.04
C LEU A 136 6.70 -2.24 13.67
N SER A 137 6.71 -0.93 13.43
CA SER A 137 7.15 -0.37 12.14
C SER A 137 8.66 -0.55 11.93
N ASP A 138 9.46 -0.43 12.99
CA ASP A 138 10.89 -0.68 12.94
C ASP A 138 11.19 -2.16 12.68
N HIS A 139 10.49 -3.06 13.36
CA HIS A 139 10.57 -4.49 13.07
C HIS A 139 10.22 -4.84 11.62
N LEU A 140 9.15 -4.24 11.08
CA LEU A 140 8.79 -4.44 9.67
C LEU A 140 9.89 -4.00 8.71
N ARG A 141 10.65 -2.94 9.03
CA ARG A 141 11.78 -2.50 8.22
C ARG A 141 12.90 -3.53 8.25
N GLU A 142 13.28 -4.01 9.43
CA GLU A 142 14.31 -5.06 9.60
C GLU A 142 13.96 -6.31 8.78
N VAL A 143 12.73 -6.81 8.93
CA VAL A 143 12.23 -7.96 8.17
C VAL A 143 12.26 -7.68 6.66
N CYS A 144 11.86 -6.48 6.22
CA CYS A 144 11.91 -6.14 4.80
C CYS A 144 13.33 -6.09 4.26
N ASP A 145 14.29 -5.57 5.04
CA ASP A 145 15.69 -5.49 4.63
C ASP A 145 16.31 -6.89 4.54
N GLU A 146 15.98 -7.78 5.48
CA GLU A 146 16.36 -9.20 5.44
C GLU A 146 15.75 -9.93 4.23
N GLY A 147 14.46 -9.73 3.97
CA GLY A 147 13.78 -10.30 2.81
C GLY A 147 14.31 -9.74 1.49
N VAL A 148 14.66 -8.46 1.43
CA VAL A 148 15.35 -7.84 0.29
C VAL A 148 16.67 -8.54 0.04
N ALA A 149 17.47 -8.79 1.08
CA ALA A 149 18.72 -9.53 0.96
C ALA A 149 18.49 -10.94 0.41
N ALA A 150 17.44 -11.65 0.86
CA ALA A 150 17.08 -12.97 0.34
C ALA A 150 16.66 -12.96 -1.13
N ALA A 151 15.85 -11.96 -1.52
CA ALA A 151 15.42 -11.78 -2.91
C ALA A 151 16.62 -11.47 -3.83
N LEU A 152 17.56 -10.64 -3.37
CA LEU A 152 18.79 -10.32 -4.09
C LEU A 152 19.72 -11.54 -4.23
N ARG A 153 19.86 -12.38 -3.19
CA ARG A 153 20.58 -13.66 -3.27
C ARG A 153 19.96 -14.61 -4.31
N SER A 154 18.65 -14.51 -4.51
CA SER A 154 17.92 -15.23 -5.56
C SER A 154 17.90 -14.52 -6.92
N GLU A 155 18.73 -13.50 -7.12
CA GLU A 155 18.83 -12.68 -8.33
C GLU A 155 17.51 -12.00 -8.77
N ARG A 156 16.56 -11.80 -7.85
CA ARG A 156 15.26 -11.17 -8.13
C ARG A 156 15.24 -9.70 -7.73
N ARG A 157 14.38 -8.94 -8.42
CA ARG A 157 14.16 -7.49 -8.19
C ARG A 157 12.82 -7.16 -7.52
N THR A 158 12.12 -8.18 -7.03
CA THR A 158 10.81 -8.05 -6.40
C THR A 158 10.82 -8.81 -5.08
N LEU A 159 10.50 -8.13 -3.98
CA LEU A 159 10.27 -8.71 -2.66
C LEU A 159 8.91 -9.44 -2.67
N MET A 160 8.93 -10.74 -2.39
CA MET A 160 7.76 -11.62 -2.42
C MET A 160 7.60 -12.36 -1.08
N ASP A 161 6.47 -13.04 -0.92
CA ASP A 161 6.16 -13.94 0.20
C ASP A 161 7.30 -14.95 0.49
N ARG A 162 7.85 -15.60 -0.53
CA ARG A 162 8.95 -16.57 -0.38
C ARG A 162 10.24 -16.00 0.22
N ASP A 163 10.42 -14.69 0.15
CA ASP A 163 11.60 -14.01 0.69
C ASP A 163 11.44 -13.72 2.19
N LEU A 164 10.19 -13.73 2.66
CA LEU A 164 9.80 -13.34 4.01
C LEU A 164 9.36 -14.55 4.84
N ALA A 165 8.69 -15.52 4.22
CA ALA A 165 8.18 -16.71 4.90
C ALA A 165 9.24 -17.47 5.71
N PRO A 166 10.49 -17.64 5.21
CA PRO A 166 11.55 -18.28 6.01
C PRO A 166 11.91 -17.53 7.30
N LEU A 167 11.70 -16.21 7.35
CA LEU A 167 11.96 -15.40 8.55
C LEU A 167 10.92 -15.65 9.66
N PHE A 168 9.85 -16.35 9.33
CA PHE A 168 8.72 -16.63 10.21
C PHE A 168 8.51 -18.14 10.42
N GLU A 169 9.43 -18.98 9.95
CA GLU A 169 9.37 -20.42 10.17
C GLU A 169 9.34 -20.74 11.67
N GLY A 170 8.48 -21.67 12.07
CA GLY A 170 8.25 -22.00 13.49
C GLY A 170 7.27 -21.08 14.22
N GLN A 171 6.78 -20.01 13.60
CA GLN A 171 5.72 -19.19 14.17
C GLN A 171 4.35 -19.75 13.79
N ASP A 172 3.55 -20.13 14.79
CA ASP A 172 2.16 -20.52 14.56
C ASP A 172 1.33 -19.28 14.17
N THR A 173 1.25 -19.03 12.87
CA THR A 173 0.43 -17.94 12.33
C THR A 173 -1.06 -18.20 12.48
N GLY A 174 -1.48 -19.39 12.91
CA GLY A 174 -2.86 -19.74 13.30
C GLY A 174 -3.86 -19.49 12.18
N GLY A 175 -4.35 -20.56 11.56
CA GLY A 175 -5.28 -20.53 10.42
C GLY A 175 -6.64 -19.89 10.72
N GLU A 176 -6.70 -18.56 10.75
CA GLU A 176 -7.97 -17.82 10.80
C GLU A 176 -8.61 -17.76 9.41
N PRO A 177 -9.94 -17.69 9.32
CA PRO A 177 -10.65 -17.65 8.05
C PRO A 177 -10.26 -16.39 7.25
N GLU A 178 -9.97 -16.57 5.97
CA GLU A 178 -9.44 -15.52 5.08
C GLU A 178 -10.40 -14.33 4.91
N SER A 179 -11.69 -14.53 5.17
CA SER A 179 -12.74 -13.51 5.08
C SER A 179 -12.63 -12.37 6.10
N GLU A 180 -11.86 -12.52 7.18
CA GLU A 180 -11.69 -11.49 8.22
C GLU A 180 -10.31 -10.83 8.22
N LYS A 181 -9.43 -11.24 7.30
CA LYS A 181 -8.02 -10.82 7.25
C LYS A 181 -7.86 -9.44 6.62
N GLN A 182 -8.17 -8.39 7.38
CA GLN A 182 -7.87 -7.01 6.96
C GLN A 182 -6.35 -6.79 6.86
N VAL A 183 -5.89 -6.14 5.79
CA VAL A 183 -4.47 -5.77 5.62
C VAL A 183 -4.05 -4.79 6.72
N LEU A 184 -3.05 -5.17 7.54
CA LEU A 184 -2.58 -4.37 8.67
C LEU A 184 -1.41 -3.43 8.32
N VAL A 185 -0.83 -3.60 7.13
CA VAL A 185 0.31 -2.80 6.66
C VAL A 185 -0.15 -1.65 5.76
N VAL A 186 0.47 -0.49 5.90
CA VAL A 186 0.27 0.66 5.00
C VAL A 186 1.01 0.38 3.69
N VAL A 187 0.33 -0.28 2.75
CA VAL A 187 0.91 -0.80 1.49
C VAL A 187 1.70 0.25 0.72
N THR A 188 1.20 1.48 0.62
CA THR A 188 1.86 2.57 -0.11
C THR A 188 3.17 2.97 0.55
N ARG A 189 3.21 3.07 1.89
CA ARG A 189 4.42 3.41 2.65
C ARG A 189 5.44 2.28 2.63
N LEU A 190 4.99 1.04 2.77
CA LEU A 190 5.86 -0.14 2.65
C LEU A 190 6.54 -0.19 1.28
N LYS A 191 5.76 -0.06 0.20
CA LYS A 191 6.29 -0.05 -1.18
C LYS A 191 7.27 1.11 -1.38
N ALA A 192 6.97 2.30 -0.85
CA ALA A 192 7.88 3.45 -0.90
C ALA A 192 9.17 3.19 -0.13
N TYR A 193 9.09 2.59 1.06
CA TYR A 193 10.25 2.22 1.88
C TYR A 193 11.17 1.26 1.12
N VAL A 194 10.66 0.11 0.67
CA VAL A 194 11.46 -0.90 -0.05
C VAL A 194 12.07 -0.30 -1.32
N LYS A 195 11.30 0.54 -2.03
CA LYS A 195 11.81 1.20 -3.24
C LYS A 195 12.94 2.18 -2.94
N ALA A 196 12.83 2.95 -1.85
CA ALA A 196 13.84 3.92 -1.45
C ALA A 196 15.09 3.25 -0.88
N SER A 197 14.95 2.18 -0.09
CA SER A 197 16.08 1.50 0.56
C SER A 197 16.89 0.64 -0.40
N SER A 198 16.23 -0.05 -1.34
CA SER A 198 16.87 -1.09 -2.17
C SER A 198 16.68 -0.92 -3.69
N GLY A 199 15.81 0.00 -4.12
CA GLY A 199 15.40 0.12 -5.53
C GLY A 199 14.52 -1.03 -6.03
N MET A 200 14.14 -1.98 -5.17
CA MET A 200 13.31 -3.14 -5.51
C MET A 200 11.82 -2.80 -5.57
N ASN A 201 11.06 -3.68 -6.21
CA ASN A 201 9.60 -3.65 -6.17
C ASN A 201 9.10 -4.57 -5.05
N THR A 202 7.85 -4.40 -4.62
CA THR A 202 7.22 -5.26 -3.61
C THR A 202 5.95 -5.87 -4.19
N ALA A 203 5.84 -7.20 -4.12
CA ALA A 203 4.65 -7.94 -4.52
C ALA A 203 3.53 -7.79 -3.47
N GLU A 204 2.29 -8.01 -3.88
CA GLU A 204 1.16 -7.99 -2.95
C GLU A 204 1.20 -9.18 -1.99
N SER A 205 1.76 -10.32 -2.40
CA SER A 205 1.93 -11.50 -1.53
C SER A 205 2.80 -11.20 -0.31
N ALA A 206 3.81 -10.33 -0.44
CA ALA A 206 4.63 -9.88 0.69
C ALA A 206 3.80 -9.13 1.74
N VAL A 207 2.82 -8.32 1.32
CA VAL A 207 1.93 -7.57 2.23
C VAL A 207 1.07 -8.51 3.07
N VAL A 208 0.60 -9.61 2.46
CA VAL A 208 -0.21 -10.63 3.15
C VAL A 208 0.62 -11.28 4.25
N VAL A 209 1.81 -11.78 3.94
CA VAL A 209 2.70 -12.43 4.92
C VAL A 209 3.06 -11.47 6.07
N LEU A 210 3.41 -10.21 5.76
CA LEU A 210 3.69 -9.21 6.79
C LEU A 210 2.46 -8.91 7.67
N SER A 211 1.26 -8.92 7.10
CA SER A 211 0.03 -8.74 7.88
C SER A 211 -0.26 -9.95 8.78
N GLU A 212 -0.01 -11.18 8.33
CA GLU A 212 -0.08 -12.38 9.19
C GLU A 212 0.92 -12.30 10.33
N HIS A 213 2.16 -11.88 10.05
CA HIS A 213 3.18 -11.71 11.08
C HIS A 213 2.78 -10.67 12.14
N LEU A 214 2.22 -9.53 11.72
CA LEU A 214 1.71 -8.54 12.66
C LEU A 214 0.60 -9.08 13.57
N ARG A 215 -0.28 -9.95 13.04
CA ARG A 215 -1.31 -10.62 13.86
C ARG A 215 -0.69 -11.58 14.86
N TYR A 216 0.30 -12.36 14.45
CA TYR A 216 1.07 -13.21 15.35
C TYR A 216 1.71 -12.39 16.49
N LEU A 217 2.42 -11.31 16.15
CA LEU A 217 3.03 -10.41 17.13
C LEU A 217 1.99 -9.79 18.08
N ALA A 218 0.84 -9.37 17.56
CA ALA A 218 -0.25 -8.85 18.39
C ALA A 218 -0.76 -9.89 19.39
N ARG A 219 -1.00 -11.14 18.96
CA ARG A 219 -1.44 -12.21 19.86
C ARG A 219 -0.42 -12.48 20.97
N ARG A 220 0.86 -12.53 20.62
CA ARG A 220 1.97 -12.70 21.57
C ARG A 220 2.05 -11.53 22.55
N ALA A 221 1.92 -10.29 22.07
CA ALA A 221 1.97 -9.10 22.92
C ALA A 221 0.76 -9.02 23.88
N ILE A 222 -0.42 -9.49 23.45
CA ILE A 222 -1.60 -9.62 24.32
C ILE A 222 -1.34 -10.62 25.45
N GLN A 223 -0.72 -11.77 25.14
CA GLN A 223 -0.35 -12.76 26.16
C GLN A 223 0.64 -12.16 27.16
N GLU A 224 1.63 -11.40 26.69
CA GLU A 224 2.62 -10.76 27.56
C GLU A 224 2.00 -9.67 28.46
N ALA A 225 1.12 -8.83 27.90
CA ALA A 225 0.36 -7.86 28.68
C ALA A 225 -0.52 -8.55 29.75
N GLY A 226 -1.09 -9.72 29.42
CA GLY A 226 -1.85 -10.54 30.34
C GLY A 226 -1.02 -11.14 31.47
N ARG A 227 0.20 -11.62 31.18
CA ARG A 227 1.16 -12.06 32.22
C ARG A 227 1.53 -10.92 33.18
N ALA A 228 1.60 -9.71 32.66
CA ALA A 228 1.81 -8.50 33.45
C ALA A 228 0.54 -7.98 34.15
N ASN A 229 -0.57 -8.72 34.13
CA ASN A 229 -1.88 -8.36 34.71
C ASN A 229 -2.40 -6.98 34.27
N ARG A 230 -2.15 -6.59 33.02
CA ARG A 230 -2.63 -5.33 32.43
C ARG A 230 -3.72 -5.57 31.41
N THR A 231 -4.46 -4.51 31.09
CA THR A 231 -5.51 -4.49 30.05
C THR A 231 -5.18 -3.51 28.91
N ILE A 232 -3.96 -2.97 28.91
CA ILE A 232 -3.46 -2.03 27.90
C ILE A 232 -2.15 -2.58 27.35
N LEU A 233 -2.12 -2.75 26.02
CA LEU A 233 -0.95 -3.12 25.24
C LEU A 233 -0.02 -1.90 25.13
N LEU A 234 1.21 -2.05 25.61
CA LEU A 234 2.23 -1.00 25.65
C LEU A 234 3.46 -1.43 24.85
N ASP A 235 4.34 -0.47 24.55
CA ASP A 235 5.54 -0.68 23.73
C ASP A 235 6.44 -1.76 24.30
N ARG A 236 6.53 -1.85 25.63
CA ARG A 236 7.30 -2.88 26.32
C ARG A 236 6.79 -4.30 26.02
N ASP A 237 5.49 -4.49 25.83
CA ASP A 237 4.91 -5.80 25.55
C ASP A 237 5.31 -6.26 24.15
N VAL A 238 5.21 -5.33 23.19
CA VAL A 238 5.67 -5.56 21.82
C VAL A 238 7.17 -5.78 21.80
N THR A 239 7.94 -4.92 22.46
CA THR A 239 9.40 -5.00 22.47
C THR A 239 9.87 -6.31 23.09
N ALA A 240 9.27 -6.75 24.20
CA ALA A 240 9.58 -8.03 24.83
C ALA A 240 9.31 -9.22 23.90
N VAL A 241 8.25 -9.17 23.09
CA VAL A 241 7.97 -10.20 22.08
C VAL A 241 8.98 -10.17 20.95
N LEU A 242 9.36 -8.98 20.48
CA LEU A 242 10.33 -8.80 19.40
C LEU A 242 11.74 -9.25 19.80
N THR A 243 12.17 -8.96 21.02
CA THR A 243 13.50 -9.34 21.53
C THR A 243 13.52 -10.79 22.04
N GLY A 244 12.44 -11.27 22.64
CA GLY A 244 12.33 -12.63 23.16
C GLY A 244 12.33 -13.72 22.09
N GLY A 245 12.01 -13.39 20.84
CA GLY A 245 12.09 -14.33 19.71
C GLY A 245 13.49 -14.53 19.11
N ARG A 246 14.48 -13.70 19.48
CA ARG A 246 15.86 -13.77 18.96
C ARG A 246 16.79 -14.68 19.79
N GLY A 247 16.27 -15.36 20.81
CA GLY A 247 17.08 -16.04 21.84
C GLY A 247 16.93 -17.57 21.98
N GLU A 248 16.11 -18.23 21.17
CA GLU A 248 15.98 -19.70 21.19
C GLU A 248 16.11 -20.25 19.77
N GLY A 249 17.35 -20.55 19.38
CA GLY A 249 17.74 -21.20 18.13
C GLY A 249 19.14 -21.75 18.27
#